data_AF-A0A0D6MIP8-F1
#
_entry.id   AF-A0A0D6MIP8-F1
#
_cell.length_a   1.000
_cell.length_b   1.000
_cell.length_c   1.000
_cell.angle_alpha   90.00
_cell.angle_beta   90.00
_cell.angle_gamma   90.00
#
_symmetry.space_group_name_H-M   'P 1'
#
loop_
_entity.id
_entity.type
_entity.pdbx_description
1 polymer ?
#
loop_
_entity_poly.entity_id
_entity_poly.type
_entity_poly.pdbx_seq_one_letter_code
_entity_poly.pdbx_strand_id
1 'polypeptide(L)' 'MLNMARRTLQGKRLDGSGPPFVQLSDRRIGYAMDALQDWIRSRSVRSTSNATVRRIGEAR' A
#
# COMPACT_ATOMS: atom_id res chain seq x y z
N MET A 1 -9.50 -4.12 -0.60
CA MET A 1 -9.69 -2.82 0.07
C MET A 1 -8.38 -2.46 0.77
N LEU A 2 -7.76 -1.31 0.46
CA LEU A 2 -6.52 -0.90 1.10
C LEU A 2 -6.79 -0.43 2.54
N ASN A 3 -6.18 -1.11 3.51
CA ASN A 3 -6.25 -0.75 4.94
C ASN A 3 -5.29 0.42 5.27
N MET A 4 -5.26 1.45 4.44
CA MET A 4 -4.38 2.62 4.62
C MET A 4 -5.22 3.89 4.77
N ALA A 5 -4.95 4.66 5.83
CA ALA A 5 -5.65 5.91 6.09
C ALA A 5 -5.37 6.95 4.99
N ARG A 6 -6.39 7.73 4.62
CA ARG A 6 -6.29 8.80 3.61
C ARG A 6 -5.17 9.81 3.90
N ARG A 7 -4.95 10.16 5.17
CA ARG A 7 -3.87 11.07 5.59
C ARG A 7 -2.48 10.54 5.21
N THR A 8 -2.29 9.22 5.28
CA THR A 8 -1.02 8.57 4.95
C THR A 8 -0.76 8.66 3.45
N LEU A 9 -1.79 8.48 2.62
CA LEU A 9 -1.68 8.69 1.17
C LEU A 9 -1.37 10.15 0.82
N GLN A 10 -1.97 11.10 1.52
CA GLN A 10 -1.67 12.53 1.34
C GLN A 10 -0.23 12.87 1.73
N GLY A 11 0.25 12.38 2.89
CA GLY A 11 1.64 12.59 3.31
C GLY A 11 2.64 11.98 2.33
N LYS A 12 2.37 10.75 1.85
CA LYS A 12 3.20 10.09 0.84
C LYS A 12 3.23 10.81 -0.51
N ARG A 13 2.14 11.49 -0.88
CA ARG A 13 2.13 12.37 -2.06
C ARG A 13 3.09 13.55 -1.88
N LEU A 14 3.09 14.19 -0.71
CA LEU A 14 3.97 15.33 -0.42
C LEU A 14 5.45 14.93 -0.40
N ASP A 15 5.74 13.76 0.15
CA ASP A 15 7.08 13.17 0.25
C ASP A 15 7.57 12.53 -1.07
N GLY A 16 6.75 12.52 -2.13
CA GLY A 16 7.07 11.88 -3.42
C GLY A 16 7.16 10.36 -3.37
N SER A 17 6.89 9.75 -2.20
CA SER A 17 7.05 8.33 -1.92
C SER A 17 5.73 7.53 -2.11
N GLY A 18 4.68 8.20 -2.57
CA GLY A 18 3.35 7.66 -2.83
C GLY A 18 3.11 7.15 -4.25
N PRO A 19 1.93 6.56 -4.50
CA PRO A 19 1.54 6.13 -5.84
C PRO A 19 1.31 7.34 -6.75
N PRO A 20 1.44 7.16 -8.08
CA PRO A 20 1.08 8.18 -9.05
C PRO A 20 -0.34 8.68 -8.81
N PHE A 21 -0.50 10.00 -8.80
CA PHE A 21 -1.78 10.64 -8.54
C PHE A 21 -2.28 11.37 -9.79
N VAL A 22 -3.60 11.41 -9.95
CA VAL A 22 -4.25 12.19 -10.99
C VAL A 22 -4.98 13.34 -10.31
N GLN A 23 -4.66 14.57 -10.70
CA GLN A 23 -5.40 15.73 -10.23
C GLN A 23 -6.72 15.81 -11.00
N LEU A 24 -7.83 15.55 -10.32
CA LEU A 24 -9.18 15.57 -10.91
C LEU A 24 -9.79 16.97 -10.83
N SER A 25 -9.41 17.75 -9.81
CA SER A 25 -9.72 19.17 -9.69
C SER A 25 -8.69 19.85 -8.77
N ASP A 26 -8.81 21.15 -8.58
CA ASP A 26 -7.92 21.92 -7.69
C ASP A 26 -7.87 21.37 -6.25
N ARG A 27 -8.99 20.82 -5.76
CA ARG A 27 -9.11 20.21 -4.41
C ARG A 27 -9.28 18.69 -4.40
N ARG A 28 -9.34 18.03 -5.57
CA ARG A 28 -9.61 16.59 -5.66
C ARG A 28 -8.49 15.86 -6.36
N ILE A 29 -7.98 14.84 -5.69
CA ILE A 29 -6.94 13.95 -6.20
C ILE A 29 -7.52 12.56 -6.25
N GLY A 30 -7.38 11.92 -7.41
CA GLY A 30 -7.70 10.52 -7.63
C GLY A 30 -6.41 9.69 -7.73
N TYR A 31 -6.58 8.39 -7.56
CA TYR A 31 -5.55 7.41 -7.86
C TYR A 31 -6.15 6.44 -8.86
N ALA A 32 -5.43 6.18 -9.96
CA ALA A 32 -5.79 5.07 -10.83
C ALA A 32 -5.62 3.77 -10.04
N MET A 33 -6.62 2.89 -10.10
CA MET A 33 -6.60 1.64 -9.32
C MET A 33 -5.38 0.79 -9.66
N ASP A 34 -5.01 0.72 -10.94
CA ASP A 34 -3.88 -0.08 -11.40
C ASP A 34 -2.56 0.50 -10.91
N ALA A 35 -2.35 1.81 -11.05
CA ALA A 35 -1.15 2.48 -10.53
C ALA A 35 -1.01 2.34 -9.00
N LEU A 36 -2.12 2.34 -8.28
CA LEU A 36 -2.13 2.10 -6.84
C LEU A 36 -1.72 0.66 -6.52
N GLN A 37 -2.25 -0.32 -7.24
CA GLN A 37 -1.88 -1.73 -7.09
C GLN A 37 -0.42 -1.99 -7.46
N ASP A 38 0.09 -1.40 -8.53
CA ASP A 38 1.47 -1.52 -8.97
C ASP A 38 2.44 -0.91 -7.97
N TRP A 39 2.11 0.26 -7.42
CA TRP A 39 2.88 0.89 -6.35
C TRP A 39 2.92 0.04 -5.07
N ILE A 40 1.79 -0.59 -4.72
CA ILE A 40 1.76 -1.53 -3.59
C ILE A 40 2.63 -2.73 -3.93
N ARG A 41 2.48 -3.32 -5.11
CA ARG A 41 3.26 -4.48 -5.54
C ARG A 41 4.77 -4.19 -5.55
N SER A 42 5.19 -3.01 -6.00
CA SER A 42 6.62 -2.63 -6.02
C SER A 42 7.20 -2.43 -4.62
N ARG A 43 6.39 -1.99 -3.64
CA ARG A 43 6.80 -1.86 -2.23
C ARG A 43 6.52 -3.08 -1.36
N SER A 44 5.60 -3.94 -1.77
CA SER A 44 5.32 -5.22 -1.13
C SER A 44 6.41 -6.19 -1.50
N VAL A 45 7.55 -6.03 -0.83
CA VAL A 45 8.57 -7.06 -0.79
C VAL A 45 7.93 -8.30 -0.18
N ARG A 46 8.12 -9.46 -0.81
CA ARG A 46 7.66 -10.75 -0.25
C ARG A 46 8.37 -10.92 1.09
N SER A 47 7.66 -10.61 2.18
CA SER A 47 8.19 -10.78 3.53
C SER A 47 8.52 -12.26 3.71
N THR A 48 9.81 -12.60 3.70
CA THR A 48 10.31 -13.93 4.05
C THR A 48 10.05 -14.25 5.52
N SER A 49 9.60 -13.27 6.32
CA SER A 49 9.16 -13.47 7.71
C SER A 49 7.88 -14.30 7.85
N ASN A 50 7.15 -14.59 6.75
CA ASN A 50 6.03 -15.55 6.80
C ASN A 50 6.47 -17.03 6.62
N ALA A 51 7.78 -17.32 6.61
CA ALA A 51 8.29 -18.68 6.72
C ALA A 51 8.37 -19.19 8.19
N THR A 52 8.19 -18.30 9.18
CA THR A 52 8.36 -18.65 10.61
C THR A 52 7.08 -18.48 11.44
N VAL A 53 5.89 -18.55 10.84
CA VAL A 53 4.60 -18.53 11.55
C VAL A 53 3.76 -19.76 11.18
N ARG A 54 4.39 -20.94 11.11
CA ARG A 54 3.71 -22.25 11.23
C ARG A 54 4.63 -23.26 11.91
N ARG A 55 4.89 -23.06 13.20
CA ARG A 55 5.31 -24.16 14.10
C ARG A 55 4.92 -23.91 15.56
N ILE A 56 3.69 -23.47 15.79
CA ILE A 56 3.08 -23.50 17.12
C ILE A 56 1.63 -23.94 16.91
N GLY A 57 1.32 -25.19 17.26
CA GLY A 57 -0.09 -25.63 17.37
C GLY A 57 -0.48 -26.98 16.77
N GLU A 58 0.38 -28.00 16.77
CA GLU A 58 -0.11 -29.38 16.64
C GLU A 58 0.43 -30.21 17.81
N ALA A 59 -0.33 -30.17 18.91
CA ALA A 59 -0.27 -31.13 19.99
C ALA A 59 -1.69 -31.25 20.56
N ARG A 60 -2.41 -32.28 20.11
CA ARG A 60 -3.40 -33.01 20.90
C ARG A 60 -3.51 -34.42 20.36
#